data_AF-A0A9D3YU72-F1
#
_entry.id   AF-A0A9D3YU72-F1
#
_cell.length_a   1.000
_cell.length_b   1.000
_cell.length_c   1.000
_cell.angle_alpha   90.00
_cell.angle_beta   90.00
_cell.angle_gamma   90.00
#
_symmetry.space_group_name_H-M   'P 1'
#
loop_
_entity.id
_entity.type
_entity.pdbx_description
1 polymer ?
#
loop_
_entity_poly.entity_id
_entity_poly.type
_entity_poly.pdbx_seq_one_letter_code
_entity_poly.pdbx_strand_id
1 'polypeptide(L)'
;MNGIKELCCLLMVVVVSSAPTNVDMKDEVLSVCQGKPAELFFLLDSSSSIWSVDFRKQIRFVSDMVDNFEVGPNKTRIGVASFSYHYRENIELDTYDDANSVKKAIDVIPQYFGGTYTFDALDGVRTRGLRGEVVRPGVVKIVIVLTDGQSYNEEKTKAAAMKLKEEAIVFAIGIGSKTDRDELVAIATEPTDKHVFEVGNYGLLDTIKERLAITACEAEMNDFAAALTKPPCGATNMADVMFLMEPAELGTANTVKITEFVSGLTEDFNMADGNVRIGLQTSHCGKGNIELGEYTESSELTKAMTNSRVSNLGHMIKQLRTYSYKEENGGRDRARHMAVVFVDDALFDPKEVLDEARRTKHHDVELFVVAIGDSVVDSELEALCSAPADRHILRVKSYDELKLSKPEFLHKFCTGL
;
A
#
# COMPACT_ATOMS: atom_id res chain seq x y z
N MET A 1 84.21 -31.53 1.18
CA MET A 1 84.25 -30.74 2.45
C MET A 1 83.17 -29.67 2.37
N ASN A 2 82.30 -29.69 3.38
CA ASN A 2 81.40 -28.62 3.86
C ASN A 2 80.27 -28.09 2.95
N GLY A 3 79.03 -28.40 3.37
CA GLY A 3 78.16 -27.34 3.89
C GLY A 3 76.90 -26.98 3.09
N ILE A 4 75.76 -27.49 3.55
CA ILE A 4 74.38 -27.09 3.26
C ILE A 4 74.15 -25.58 3.52
N LYS A 5 73.34 -24.91 2.69
CA LYS A 5 72.30 -23.93 3.10
C LYS A 5 71.41 -23.52 1.91
N GLU A 6 70.11 -23.75 2.07
CA GLU A 6 69.02 -23.23 1.22
C GLU A 6 68.98 -21.69 1.24
N LEU A 7 68.53 -21.08 0.14
CA LEU A 7 67.69 -19.88 0.24
C LEU A 7 66.76 -19.75 -0.99
N CYS A 8 65.47 -19.76 -0.67
CA CYS A 8 64.32 -19.48 -1.49
C CYS A 8 64.36 -18.04 -2.05
N CYS A 9 64.01 -17.82 -3.33
CA CYS A 9 63.63 -16.48 -3.79
C CYS A 9 62.70 -16.50 -5.03
N LEU A 10 61.42 -16.30 -4.74
CA LEU A 10 60.40 -15.50 -5.42
C LEU A 10 60.17 -15.64 -6.94
N LEU A 11 59.01 -16.23 -7.27
CA LEU A 11 58.17 -15.86 -8.41
C LEU A 11 57.87 -14.34 -8.36
N MET A 12 58.21 -13.58 -9.40
CA MET A 12 57.65 -12.25 -9.62
C MET A 12 56.20 -12.40 -10.07
N VAL A 13 55.26 -12.21 -9.15
CA VAL A 13 53.88 -11.88 -9.48
C VAL A 13 53.87 -10.41 -9.90
N VAL A 14 53.65 -10.16 -11.19
CA VAL A 14 53.30 -8.81 -11.66
C VAL A 14 51.88 -8.52 -11.15
N VAL A 15 51.80 -7.85 -10.00
CA VAL A 15 50.55 -7.25 -9.55
C VAL A 15 50.31 -6.04 -10.44
N VAL A 16 49.42 -6.17 -11.42
CA VAL A 16 48.81 -5.01 -12.04
C VAL A 16 47.94 -4.37 -10.97
N SER A 17 48.47 -3.36 -10.28
CA SER A 17 47.67 -2.50 -9.42
C SER A 17 46.74 -1.70 -10.32
N SER A 18 45.51 -2.18 -10.50
CA SER A 18 44.42 -1.30 -10.88
C SER A 18 44.16 -0.39 -9.68
N ALA A 19 44.57 0.87 -9.79
CA ALA A 19 44.16 1.91 -8.86
C ALA A 19 42.62 1.90 -8.75
N PRO A 20 42.03 2.09 -7.56
CA PRO A 20 40.60 2.30 -7.46
C PRO A 20 40.29 3.59 -8.22
N THR A 21 39.51 3.49 -9.29
CA THR A 21 38.94 4.67 -9.94
C THR A 21 38.01 5.32 -8.93
N ASN A 22 38.39 6.48 -8.38
CA ASN A 22 37.46 7.43 -7.79
C ASN A 22 36.50 7.85 -8.92
N VAL A 23 35.45 7.07 -9.14
CA VAL A 23 34.27 7.55 -9.84
C VAL A 23 33.65 8.55 -8.87
N ASP A 24 33.47 9.80 -9.32
CA ASP A 24 32.72 10.77 -8.54
C ASP A 24 31.33 10.18 -8.30
N MET A 25 30.91 10.08 -7.04
CA MET A 25 29.63 9.47 -6.69
C MET A 25 28.45 10.21 -7.34
N LYS A 26 28.65 11.49 -7.72
CA LYS A 26 27.71 12.25 -8.56
C LYS A 26 27.64 11.73 -10.01
N ASP A 27 28.76 11.32 -10.59
CA ASP A 27 28.80 10.72 -11.93
C ASP A 27 28.12 9.35 -11.93
N GLU A 28 28.22 8.61 -10.81
CA GLU A 28 27.50 7.35 -10.62
C GLU A 28 25.99 7.57 -10.56
N VAL A 29 25.50 8.54 -9.77
CA VAL A 29 24.07 8.90 -9.73
C VAL A 29 23.56 9.32 -11.11
N LEU A 30 24.27 10.21 -11.81
CA LEU A 30 23.90 10.65 -13.15
C LEU A 30 23.88 9.47 -14.16
N SER A 31 24.83 8.54 -14.01
CA SER A 31 24.88 7.31 -14.81
C SER A 31 23.71 6.36 -14.54
N VAL A 32 23.21 6.28 -13.29
CA VAL A 32 22.07 5.44 -12.91
C VAL A 32 20.75 6.05 -13.40
N CYS A 33 20.56 7.37 -13.24
CA CYS A 33 19.35 8.06 -13.66
C CYS A 33 19.18 8.07 -15.19
N GLN A 34 20.27 7.98 -15.97
CA GLN A 34 20.29 7.89 -17.45
C GLN A 34 19.46 8.97 -18.18
N GLY A 35 19.19 10.12 -17.54
CA GLY A 35 18.31 11.16 -18.08
C GLY A 35 16.85 10.73 -18.28
N LYS A 36 16.40 9.64 -17.63
CA LYS A 36 15.01 9.17 -17.70
C LYS A 36 14.06 10.25 -17.12
N PRO A 37 12.96 10.58 -17.80
CA PRO A 37 11.97 11.52 -17.26
C PRO A 37 11.34 10.97 -15.98
N ALA A 38 11.14 11.84 -15.00
CA ALA A 38 10.46 11.51 -13.74
C ALA A 38 9.68 12.73 -13.22
N GLU A 39 8.58 12.47 -12.50
CA GLU A 39 7.89 13.45 -11.67
C GLU A 39 8.35 13.23 -10.22
N LEU A 40 9.29 14.05 -9.74
CA LEU A 40 9.86 13.93 -8.41
C LEU A 40 9.22 14.96 -7.47
N PHE A 41 8.51 14.48 -6.46
CA PHE A 41 7.74 15.33 -5.54
C PHE A 41 8.27 15.20 -4.11
N PHE A 42 8.73 16.31 -3.53
CA PHE A 42 9.15 16.35 -2.13
C PHE A 42 8.01 16.83 -1.23
N LEU A 43 7.73 16.09 -0.16
CA LEU A 43 6.75 16.46 0.85
C LEU A 43 7.44 16.70 2.19
N LEU A 44 7.41 17.94 2.66
CA LEU A 44 8.24 18.46 3.74
C LEU A 44 7.42 18.72 5.01
N ASP A 45 7.72 18.01 6.10
CA ASP A 45 7.16 18.35 7.38
C ASP A 45 7.68 19.72 7.85
N SER A 46 6.74 20.62 8.14
CA SER A 46 6.97 21.99 8.61
C SER A 46 6.30 22.25 9.96
N SER A 47 5.91 21.19 10.68
CA SER A 47 5.24 21.20 11.97
C SER A 47 6.06 21.87 13.08
N SER A 48 5.41 22.08 14.22
CA SER A 48 6.00 22.74 15.40
C SER A 48 7.00 21.87 16.16
N SER A 49 7.09 20.56 15.90
CA SER A 49 8.15 19.70 16.48
C SER A 49 9.53 20.07 15.93
N ILE A 50 9.57 20.62 14.71
CA ILE A 50 10.78 20.93 13.97
C ILE A 50 11.25 22.33 14.34
N TRP A 51 12.50 22.45 14.79
CA TRP A 51 13.09 23.76 15.04
C TRP A 51 13.41 24.45 13.71
N SER A 52 13.28 25.76 13.63
CA SER A 52 13.50 26.48 12.36
C SER A 52 14.90 26.29 11.78
N VAL A 53 15.91 26.08 12.62
CA VAL A 53 17.27 25.73 12.18
C VAL A 53 17.34 24.36 11.51
N ASP A 54 16.53 23.42 11.95
CA ASP A 54 16.44 22.05 11.41
C ASP A 54 15.55 22.00 10.17
N PHE A 55 14.44 22.76 10.14
CA PHE A 55 13.68 22.98 8.91
C PHE A 55 14.55 23.57 7.80
N ARG A 56 15.44 24.53 8.14
CA ARG A 56 16.41 25.05 7.16
C ARG A 56 17.41 24.00 6.65
N LYS A 57 17.77 23.00 7.46
CA LYS A 57 18.59 21.87 6.97
C LYS A 57 17.79 20.97 6.03
N GLN A 58 16.51 20.75 6.30
CA GLN A 58 15.60 20.03 5.41
C GLN A 58 15.48 20.73 4.04
N ILE A 59 15.28 22.05 4.03
CA ILE A 59 15.27 22.88 2.81
C ILE A 59 16.58 22.74 2.03
N ARG A 60 17.73 22.83 2.70
CA ARG A 60 19.05 22.65 2.06
C ARG A 60 19.22 21.26 1.47
N PHE A 61 18.86 20.22 2.21
CA PHE A 61 18.92 18.85 1.72
C PHE A 61 18.11 18.66 0.43
N VAL A 62 16.88 19.19 0.38
CA VAL A 62 16.03 19.12 -0.82
C VAL A 62 16.64 19.92 -1.97
N SER A 63 17.15 21.13 -1.70
CA SER A 63 17.86 21.96 -2.69
C SER A 63 19.09 21.24 -3.26
N ASP A 64 19.87 20.57 -2.41
CA ASP A 64 21.06 19.80 -2.81
C ASP A 64 20.71 18.50 -3.53
N MET A 65 19.57 17.88 -3.21
CA MET A 65 19.04 16.72 -3.95
C MET A 65 18.76 17.08 -5.41
N VAL A 66 18.34 18.31 -5.72
CA VAL A 66 18.09 18.75 -7.11
C VAL A 66 19.34 18.57 -7.98
N ASP A 67 20.54 18.74 -7.43
CA ASP A 67 21.79 18.64 -8.18
C ASP A 67 22.12 17.22 -8.68
N ASN A 68 21.38 16.22 -8.19
CA ASN A 68 21.51 14.81 -8.59
C ASN A 68 20.64 14.45 -9.80
N PHE A 69 19.74 15.33 -10.23
CA PHE A 69 18.79 15.07 -11.31
C PHE A 69 18.98 16.02 -12.49
N GLU A 70 18.73 15.51 -13.69
CA GLU A 70 18.72 16.34 -14.88
C GLU A 70 17.35 17.03 -15.01
N VAL A 71 17.24 18.24 -14.48
CA VAL A 71 15.97 18.99 -14.46
C VAL A 71 15.65 19.58 -15.84
N GLY A 72 14.40 19.41 -16.27
CA GLY A 72 13.88 20.09 -17.45
C GLY A 72 12.51 19.60 -17.94
N PRO A 73 11.90 20.29 -18.91
CA PRO A 73 10.51 20.07 -19.31
C PRO A 73 10.25 18.67 -19.89
N ASN A 74 11.27 18.04 -20.47
CA ASN A 74 11.23 16.67 -21.01
C ASN A 74 12.10 15.69 -20.19
N LYS A 75 12.55 16.08 -19.00
CA LYS A 75 13.44 15.30 -18.12
C LYS A 75 12.80 15.17 -16.73
N THR A 76 13.57 15.22 -15.65
CA THR A 76 13.02 15.26 -14.30
C THR A 76 12.33 16.61 -14.05
N ARG A 77 11.10 16.57 -13.56
CA ARG A 77 10.35 17.73 -13.07
C ARG A 77 10.21 17.62 -11.56
N ILE A 78 10.31 18.76 -10.86
CA ILE A 78 10.39 18.79 -9.39
C ILE A 78 9.24 19.59 -8.81
N GLY A 79 8.44 18.91 -7.98
CA GLY A 79 7.40 19.51 -7.16
C GLY A 79 7.82 19.50 -5.69
N VAL A 80 7.36 20.50 -4.93
CA VAL A 80 7.63 20.59 -3.50
C VAL A 80 6.38 21.08 -2.79
N ALA A 81 5.96 20.36 -1.75
CA ALA A 81 4.96 20.81 -0.82
C ALA A 81 5.49 20.71 0.61
N SER A 82 4.95 21.56 1.47
CA SER A 82 5.15 21.48 2.91
C SER A 82 3.83 21.20 3.60
N PHE A 83 3.88 20.58 4.77
CA PHE A 83 2.69 20.32 5.55
C PHE A 83 2.88 20.60 7.03
N SER A 84 1.77 20.90 7.69
CA SER A 84 1.64 20.88 9.13
C SER A 84 0.19 20.48 9.48
N TYR A 85 -0.68 21.42 9.83
CA TYR A 85 -2.13 21.20 9.89
C TYR A 85 -2.75 21.05 8.49
N HIS A 86 -2.09 21.58 7.46
CA HIS A 86 -2.59 21.59 6.09
C HIS A 86 -1.45 21.32 5.12
N TYR A 87 -1.75 20.58 4.05
CA TYR A 87 -0.93 20.53 2.85
C TYR A 87 -0.86 21.91 2.16
N ARG A 88 0.36 22.31 1.79
CA ARG A 88 0.64 23.53 1.02
C ARG A 88 1.60 23.21 -0.10
N GLU A 89 1.12 23.30 -1.33
CA GLU A 89 1.96 23.19 -2.52
C GLU A 89 2.80 24.46 -2.64
N ASN A 90 4.13 24.30 -2.60
CA ASN A 90 5.07 25.41 -2.68
C ASN A 90 5.60 25.59 -4.12
N ILE A 91 5.78 24.48 -4.84
CA ILE A 91 6.25 24.42 -6.22
C ILE A 91 5.45 23.33 -6.93
N GLU A 92 4.72 23.68 -7.99
CA GLU A 92 4.06 22.70 -8.86
C GLU A 92 5.09 22.10 -9.83
N LEU A 93 4.90 20.83 -10.23
CA LEU A 93 5.88 20.07 -11.05
C LEU A 93 6.27 20.79 -12.36
N ASP A 94 5.34 21.51 -12.98
CA ASP A 94 5.51 22.18 -14.27
C ASP A 94 5.86 23.67 -14.15
N THR A 95 6.19 24.16 -12.95
CA THR A 95 6.49 25.57 -12.72
C THR A 95 7.86 25.99 -13.26
N TYR A 96 8.88 25.14 -13.14
CA TYR A 96 10.27 25.49 -13.45
C TYR A 96 10.94 24.44 -14.33
N ASP A 97 11.72 24.91 -15.31
CA ASP A 97 12.34 24.10 -16.36
C ASP A 97 13.86 23.92 -16.18
N ASP A 98 14.44 24.42 -15.08
CA ASP A 98 15.86 24.30 -14.79
C ASP A 98 16.16 24.20 -13.28
N ALA A 99 17.25 23.50 -12.95
CA ALA A 99 17.65 23.24 -11.57
C ALA A 99 17.90 24.52 -10.76
N ASN A 100 18.48 25.57 -11.37
CA ASN A 100 18.79 26.80 -10.63
C ASN A 100 17.53 27.55 -10.21
N SER A 101 16.51 27.58 -11.06
CA SER A 101 15.21 28.19 -10.75
C SER A 101 14.46 27.42 -9.67
N VAL A 102 14.46 26.08 -9.75
CA VAL A 102 13.88 25.21 -8.71
C VAL A 102 14.55 25.45 -7.35
N LYS A 103 15.89 25.43 -7.29
CA LYS A 103 16.64 25.63 -6.03
C LYS A 103 16.36 26.99 -5.39
N LYS A 104 16.33 28.06 -6.19
CA LYS A 104 15.97 29.40 -5.69
C LYS A 104 14.56 29.44 -5.09
N ALA A 105 13.61 28.72 -5.68
CA ALA A 105 12.26 28.62 -5.16
C ALA A 105 12.20 27.79 -3.86
N ILE A 106 12.97 26.70 -3.78
CA ILE A 106 13.10 25.88 -2.57
C ILE A 106 13.65 26.70 -1.39
N ASP A 107 14.72 27.48 -1.62
CA ASP A 107 15.44 28.21 -0.58
C ASP A 107 14.56 29.23 0.19
N VAL A 108 13.46 29.68 -0.43
CA VAL A 108 12.55 30.68 0.14
C VAL A 108 11.28 30.08 0.76
N ILE A 109 11.11 28.75 0.75
CA ILE A 109 9.96 28.10 1.37
C ILE A 109 9.96 28.37 2.89
N PRO A 110 8.88 28.94 3.46
CA PRO A 110 8.80 29.22 4.89
C PRO A 110 8.35 27.98 5.68
N GLN A 111 8.72 27.93 6.95
CA GLN A 111 8.13 26.99 7.91
C GLN A 111 6.76 27.52 8.36
N TYR A 112 5.73 26.67 8.33
CA TYR A 112 4.38 27.09 8.69
C TYR A 112 3.98 26.80 10.13
N PHE A 113 4.67 25.88 10.80
CA PHE A 113 4.36 25.41 12.15
C PHE A 113 2.94 24.80 12.26
N GLY A 114 2.65 24.12 13.36
CA GLY A 114 1.37 23.46 13.62
C GLY A 114 1.51 21.98 13.96
N GLY A 115 0.42 21.24 13.82
CA GLY A 115 0.39 19.78 13.99
C GLY A 115 1.03 19.04 12.82
N THR A 116 1.04 17.71 12.91
CA THR A 116 1.64 16.82 11.89
C THR A 116 0.51 16.01 11.21
N TYR A 117 -0.25 16.65 10.32
CA TYR A 117 -1.37 16.00 9.61
C TYR A 117 -0.87 15.29 8.35
N THR A 118 -0.01 14.28 8.53
CA THR A 118 0.56 13.48 7.44
C THR A 118 -0.51 12.92 6.50
N PHE A 119 -1.65 12.47 7.03
CA PHE A 119 -2.79 12.01 6.22
C PHE A 119 -3.31 13.06 5.21
N ASP A 120 -3.41 14.33 5.60
CA ASP A 120 -3.85 15.43 4.72
C ASP A 120 -2.77 15.76 3.70
N ALA A 121 -1.51 15.65 4.12
CA ALA A 121 -0.34 15.87 3.28
C ALA A 121 -0.24 14.85 2.14
N LEU A 122 -0.39 13.55 2.45
CA LEU A 122 -0.37 12.47 1.46
C LEU A 122 -1.54 12.56 0.48
N ASP A 123 -2.75 12.84 0.97
CA ASP A 123 -3.91 13.05 0.10
C ASP A 123 -3.77 14.30 -0.76
N GLY A 124 -3.17 15.37 -0.21
CA GLY A 124 -2.84 16.60 -0.93
C GLY A 124 -1.86 16.36 -2.09
N VAL A 125 -0.79 15.60 -1.88
CA VAL A 125 0.13 15.21 -2.96
C VAL A 125 -0.64 14.45 -4.05
N ARG A 126 -1.43 13.43 -3.68
CA ARG A 126 -2.19 12.63 -4.64
C ARG A 126 -3.18 13.46 -5.46
N THR A 127 -4.01 14.25 -4.79
CA THR A 127 -5.15 14.93 -5.42
C THR A 127 -4.81 16.26 -6.06
N ARG A 128 -3.74 16.93 -5.62
CA ARG A 128 -3.32 18.25 -6.12
C ARG A 128 -1.95 18.25 -6.76
N GLY A 129 -0.94 17.71 -6.08
CA GLY A 129 0.45 17.71 -6.57
C GLY A 129 0.68 16.79 -7.77
N LEU A 130 -0.02 15.65 -7.81
CA LEU A 130 0.07 14.64 -8.87
C LEU A 130 -1.17 14.59 -9.77
N ARG A 131 -1.99 15.64 -9.76
CA ARG A 131 -3.22 15.72 -10.55
C ARG A 131 -2.93 15.56 -12.06
N GLY A 132 -3.83 14.89 -12.77
CA GLY A 132 -3.63 14.46 -14.16
C GLY A 132 -3.29 15.58 -15.16
N GLU A 133 -3.69 16.82 -14.89
CA GLU A 133 -3.35 17.98 -15.74
C GLU A 133 -1.89 18.42 -15.61
N VAL A 134 -1.26 18.12 -14.47
CA VAL A 134 0.12 18.54 -14.14
C VAL A 134 1.11 17.44 -14.51
N VAL A 135 0.81 16.18 -14.21
CA VAL A 135 1.71 15.03 -14.44
C VAL A 135 1.72 14.57 -15.89
N ARG A 136 2.89 14.17 -16.41
CA ARG A 136 2.99 13.61 -17.75
C ARG A 136 2.51 12.14 -17.76
N PRO A 137 1.65 11.75 -18.71
CA PRO A 137 1.25 10.35 -18.86
C PRO A 137 2.45 9.44 -19.11
N GLY A 138 2.48 8.28 -18.45
CA GLY A 138 3.53 7.26 -18.63
C GLY A 138 4.89 7.62 -18.03
N VAL A 139 5.01 8.75 -17.33
CA VAL A 139 6.22 9.12 -16.59
C VAL A 139 6.10 8.64 -15.14
N VAL A 140 7.17 8.06 -14.60
CA VAL A 140 7.21 7.57 -13.22
C VAL A 140 7.00 8.73 -12.24
N LYS A 141 6.16 8.51 -11.23
CA LYS A 141 5.92 9.46 -10.14
C LYS A 141 6.61 8.95 -8.89
N ILE A 142 7.46 9.79 -8.30
CA ILE A 142 8.24 9.48 -7.10
C ILE A 142 7.90 10.53 -6.05
N VAL A 143 7.48 10.10 -4.87
CA VAL A 143 7.20 11.00 -3.75
C VAL A 143 8.20 10.71 -2.63
N ILE A 144 8.90 11.73 -2.15
CA ILE A 144 9.82 11.62 -1.02
C ILE A 144 9.26 12.42 0.15
N VAL A 145 8.82 11.72 1.19
CA VAL A 145 8.25 12.31 2.41
C VAL A 145 9.34 12.46 3.46
N LEU A 146 9.51 13.67 4.01
CA LEU A 146 10.42 13.97 5.10
C LEU A 146 9.63 14.34 6.35
N THR A 147 9.78 13.58 7.43
CA THR A 147 9.06 13.77 8.70
C THR A 147 9.94 13.48 9.91
N ASP A 148 9.72 14.18 11.02
CA ASP A 148 10.41 13.91 12.31
C ASP A 148 9.54 13.23 13.37
N GLY A 149 8.31 12.84 13.03
CA GLY A 149 7.42 12.32 14.03
C GLY A 149 6.15 11.65 13.51
N GLN A 150 5.32 11.34 14.50
CA GLN A 150 4.04 10.64 14.40
C GLN A 150 2.95 11.56 13.86
N SER A 151 2.19 11.07 12.89
CA SER A 151 0.97 11.74 12.47
C SER A 151 -0.01 11.86 13.62
N TYR A 152 -0.79 12.92 13.60
CA TYR A 152 -1.90 13.10 14.53
C TYR A 152 -2.99 12.02 14.38
N ASN A 153 -3.05 11.32 13.25
CA ASN A 153 -3.95 10.19 13.04
C ASN A 153 -3.29 9.14 12.15
N GLU A 154 -2.78 8.08 12.77
CA GLU A 154 -2.06 6.98 12.11
C GLU A 154 -2.97 6.23 11.12
N GLU A 155 -4.19 5.87 11.51
CA GLU A 155 -5.13 5.11 10.66
C GLU A 155 -5.45 5.85 9.35
N LYS A 156 -5.75 7.16 9.44
CA LYS A 156 -5.95 8.00 8.25
C LYS A 156 -4.69 8.12 7.42
N THR A 157 -3.52 8.13 8.06
CA THR A 157 -2.22 8.20 7.36
C THR A 157 -1.98 6.93 6.57
N LYS A 158 -2.24 5.75 7.15
CA LYS A 158 -2.21 4.46 6.45
C LYS A 158 -3.16 4.45 5.24
N ALA A 159 -4.41 4.90 5.44
CA ALA A 159 -5.40 4.97 4.37
C ALA A 159 -5.00 5.91 3.22
N ALA A 160 -4.44 7.09 3.54
CA ALA A 160 -3.96 8.04 2.54
C ALA A 160 -2.70 7.54 1.82
N ALA A 161 -1.77 6.91 2.55
CA ALA A 161 -0.58 6.30 1.99
C ALA A 161 -0.92 5.19 1.00
N MET A 162 -1.83 4.28 1.35
CA MET A 162 -2.28 3.21 0.44
C MET A 162 -2.76 3.77 -0.90
N LYS A 163 -3.58 4.82 -0.86
CA LYS A 163 -4.08 5.49 -2.05
C LYS A 163 -2.99 6.18 -2.87
N LEU A 164 -2.03 6.82 -2.22
CA LEU A 164 -0.91 7.47 -2.93
C LEU A 164 -0.01 6.44 -3.61
N LYS A 165 0.21 5.28 -2.98
CA LYS A 165 1.03 4.19 -3.50
C LYS A 165 0.46 3.52 -4.75
N GLU A 166 -0.84 3.68 -5.03
CA GLU A 166 -1.45 3.25 -6.29
C GLU A 166 -1.02 4.16 -7.47
N GLU A 167 -0.55 5.38 -7.19
CA GLU A 167 -0.24 6.38 -8.21
C GLU A 167 1.24 6.77 -8.28
N ALA A 168 2.05 6.41 -7.27
CA ALA A 168 3.44 6.80 -7.16
C ALA A 168 4.27 5.83 -6.29
N ILE A 169 5.58 5.84 -6.51
CA ILE A 169 6.54 5.19 -5.61
C ILE A 169 6.86 6.16 -4.47
N VAL A 170 6.58 5.76 -3.24
CA VAL A 170 6.68 6.62 -2.05
C VAL A 170 7.87 6.20 -1.20
N PHE A 171 8.77 7.14 -0.96
CA PHE A 171 9.88 7.04 -0.02
C PHE A 171 9.52 7.78 1.26
N ALA A 172 9.85 7.21 2.42
CA ALA A 172 9.65 7.83 3.72
C ALA A 172 11.01 8.02 4.43
N ILE A 173 11.32 9.26 4.78
CA ILE A 173 12.53 9.65 5.51
C ILE A 173 12.14 10.08 6.92
N GLY A 174 12.45 9.23 7.89
CA GLY A 174 12.35 9.53 9.31
C GLY A 174 13.58 10.27 9.82
N ILE A 175 13.38 11.40 10.49
CA ILE A 175 14.46 12.23 11.03
C ILE A 175 14.34 12.34 12.56
N GLY A 176 15.38 11.92 13.28
CA GLY A 176 15.42 12.01 14.74
C GLY A 176 14.89 10.77 15.45
N SER A 177 14.85 10.82 16.77
CA SER A 177 14.51 9.66 17.61
C SER A 177 13.03 9.52 17.94
N LYS A 178 12.17 10.39 17.39
CA LYS A 178 10.72 10.43 17.66
C LYS A 178 9.89 9.88 16.50
N THR A 179 10.55 9.36 15.48
CA THR A 179 9.90 8.74 14.33
C THR A 179 9.24 7.44 14.74
N ASP A 180 8.09 7.18 14.14
CA ASP A 180 7.40 5.91 14.27
C ASP A 180 7.68 5.07 13.04
N ARG A 181 8.46 4.00 13.24
CA ARG A 181 8.88 3.15 12.13
C ARG A 181 7.71 2.45 11.47
N ASP A 182 6.66 2.08 12.21
CA ASP A 182 5.48 1.43 11.65
C ASP A 182 4.70 2.42 10.77
N GLU A 183 4.64 3.69 11.16
CA GLU A 183 4.07 4.74 10.32
C GLU A 183 4.92 4.98 9.05
N LEU A 184 6.25 5.06 9.16
CA LEU A 184 7.14 5.21 8.00
C LEU A 184 6.99 4.04 7.01
N VAL A 185 6.94 2.81 7.52
CA VAL A 185 6.70 1.60 6.74
C VAL A 185 5.33 1.65 6.05
N ALA A 186 4.29 2.14 6.74
CA ALA A 186 2.98 2.28 6.13
C ALA A 186 2.94 3.34 5.02
N ILE A 187 3.71 4.43 5.17
CA ILE A 187 3.83 5.49 4.16
C ILE A 187 4.58 5.00 2.92
N ALA A 188 5.70 4.30 3.11
CA ALA A 188 6.57 3.90 2.02
C ALA A 188 5.99 2.79 1.14
N THR A 189 6.40 2.76 -0.13
CA THR A 189 6.15 1.66 -1.05
C THR A 189 7.04 0.47 -0.70
N GLU A 190 6.57 -0.76 -0.88
CA GLU A 190 7.43 -1.95 -0.72
C GLU A 190 8.45 -2.02 -1.86
N PRO A 191 9.66 -2.57 -1.65
CA PRO A 191 10.13 -3.14 -0.39
C PRO A 191 10.65 -2.06 0.57
N THR A 192 10.24 -2.13 1.84
CA THR A 192 10.51 -1.10 2.85
C THR A 192 12.00 -0.87 3.17
N ASP A 193 12.85 -1.87 2.97
CA ASP A 193 14.31 -1.76 3.14
C ASP A 193 14.96 -0.82 2.10
N LYS A 194 14.31 -0.62 0.95
CA LYS A 194 14.72 0.33 -0.09
C LYS A 194 14.09 1.71 0.07
N HIS A 195 12.84 1.78 0.51
CA HIS A 195 12.06 3.02 0.48
C HIS A 195 11.92 3.73 1.84
N VAL A 196 12.34 3.09 2.94
CA VAL A 196 12.41 3.73 4.27
C VAL A 196 13.85 4.10 4.61
N PHE A 197 14.07 5.38 4.90
CA PHE A 197 15.34 5.92 5.35
C PHE A 197 15.16 6.50 6.75
N GLU A 198 16.11 6.26 7.63
CA GLU A 198 16.12 6.84 8.97
C GLU A 198 17.47 7.51 9.23
N VAL A 199 17.44 8.74 9.73
CA VAL A 199 18.64 9.48 10.13
C VAL A 199 18.47 10.02 11.54
N GLY A 200 19.54 9.97 12.34
CA GLY A 200 19.45 10.32 13.77
C GLY A 200 19.17 11.81 14.06
N ASN A 201 19.38 12.70 13.08
CA ASN A 201 19.03 14.12 13.15
C ASN A 201 19.16 14.78 11.76
N TYR A 202 18.66 16.01 11.65
CA TYR A 202 18.68 16.81 10.42
C TYR A 202 20.08 17.12 9.86
N GLY A 203 21.13 17.12 10.71
CA GLY A 203 22.51 17.31 10.24
C GLY A 203 23.09 16.08 9.54
N LEU A 204 22.40 14.93 9.59
CA LEU A 204 22.81 13.69 8.93
C LEU A 204 22.04 13.42 7.64
N LEU A 205 21.12 14.30 7.22
CA LEU A 205 20.39 14.14 5.96
C LEU A 205 21.32 14.01 4.76
N ASP A 206 22.43 14.76 4.74
CA ASP A 206 23.41 14.68 3.65
C ASP A 206 24.05 13.30 3.50
N THR A 207 24.09 12.49 4.57
CA THR A 207 24.69 11.14 4.55
C THR A 207 23.87 10.12 3.75
N ILE A 208 22.58 10.39 3.52
CA ILE A 208 21.70 9.50 2.75
C ILE A 208 21.46 10.00 1.32
N LYS A 209 21.96 11.19 0.97
CA LYS A 209 21.64 11.90 -0.27
C LYS A 209 21.90 11.06 -1.52
N GLU A 210 23.11 10.53 -1.67
CA GLU A 210 23.49 9.76 -2.86
C GLU A 210 22.74 8.44 -2.93
N ARG A 211 22.67 7.70 -1.82
CA ARG A 211 21.90 6.44 -1.76
C ARG A 211 20.44 6.67 -2.13
N LEU A 212 19.82 7.70 -1.57
CA LEU A 212 18.43 8.05 -1.88
C LEU A 212 18.26 8.43 -3.35
N ALA A 213 19.17 9.21 -3.93
CA ALA A 213 19.12 9.58 -5.35
C ALA A 213 19.28 8.36 -6.26
N ILE A 214 20.22 7.45 -5.96
CA ILE A 214 20.40 6.19 -6.68
C ILE A 214 19.11 5.38 -6.61
N THR A 215 18.58 5.12 -5.41
CA THR A 215 17.36 4.30 -5.26
C THR A 215 16.13 4.95 -5.89
N ALA A 216 16.00 6.27 -5.83
CA ALA A 216 14.93 6.99 -6.53
C ALA A 216 15.08 6.89 -8.05
N CYS A 217 16.30 6.87 -8.59
CA CYS A 217 16.53 6.69 -10.03
C CYS A 217 16.39 5.23 -10.50
N GLU A 218 16.71 4.28 -9.62
CA GLU A 218 16.45 2.85 -9.80
C GLU A 218 14.98 2.47 -9.66
N ALA A 219 14.14 3.40 -9.19
CA ALA A 219 12.69 3.21 -9.11
C ALA A 219 12.16 3.00 -10.54
N GLU A 220 12.18 1.76 -11.00
CA GLU A 220 12.00 1.44 -12.41
C GLU A 220 10.53 1.62 -12.80
N MET A 221 10.31 1.93 -14.07
CA MET A 221 9.00 1.77 -14.71
C MET A 221 8.45 0.34 -14.59
N ASN A 222 9.24 -0.65 -14.17
CA ASN A 222 8.76 -1.99 -13.80
C ASN A 222 8.03 -2.01 -12.45
N ASP A 223 8.42 -1.19 -11.46
CA ASP A 223 7.68 -1.05 -10.20
C ASP A 223 6.46 -0.16 -10.37
N PHE A 224 6.53 0.85 -11.25
CA PHE A 224 5.35 1.65 -11.63
C PHE A 224 4.39 0.86 -12.53
N ALA A 225 4.89 0.08 -13.49
CA ALA A 225 4.08 -0.85 -14.25
C ALA A 225 3.56 -1.98 -13.36
N ALA A 226 4.31 -2.54 -12.41
CA ALA A 226 3.84 -3.55 -11.46
C ALA A 226 2.91 -3.00 -10.37
N ALA A 227 3.01 -1.71 -10.02
CA ALA A 227 2.05 -1.02 -9.17
C ALA A 227 0.75 -0.70 -9.93
N LEU A 228 0.85 -0.33 -11.21
CA LEU A 228 -0.29 -0.15 -12.13
C LEU A 228 -0.85 -1.47 -12.68
N THR A 229 -0.06 -2.54 -12.65
CA THR A 229 -0.42 -3.93 -12.91
C THR A 229 -0.21 -4.71 -11.61
N LYS A 230 -0.79 -4.22 -10.51
CA LYS A 230 -0.94 -5.06 -9.32
C LYS A 230 -1.49 -6.39 -9.84
N PRO A 231 -0.77 -7.52 -9.70
CA PRO A 231 -1.27 -8.78 -10.21
C PRO A 231 -2.68 -8.95 -9.63
N PRO A 232 -3.67 -9.30 -10.45
CA PRO A 232 -5.02 -9.46 -9.94
C PRO A 232 -4.96 -10.39 -8.73
N CYS A 233 -5.68 -10.06 -7.67
CA CYS A 233 -5.75 -10.85 -6.43
C CYS A 233 -5.91 -12.33 -6.79
N GLY A 234 -5.00 -13.19 -6.29
CA GLY A 234 -4.91 -14.59 -6.71
C GLY A 234 -4.17 -14.81 -8.03
N ALA A 235 -3.23 -13.95 -8.42
CA ALA A 235 -2.39 -14.19 -9.59
C ALA A 235 -1.47 -15.41 -9.44
N THR A 236 -1.13 -15.79 -8.20
CA THR A 236 -0.16 -16.86 -7.93
C THR A 236 -0.75 -18.07 -7.21
N ASN A 237 -1.74 -17.87 -6.34
CA ASN A 237 -2.39 -18.94 -5.60
C ASN A 237 -3.87 -19.07 -5.96
N MET A 238 -4.34 -20.31 -6.00
CA MET A 238 -5.76 -20.60 -6.20
C MET A 238 -6.54 -20.30 -4.92
N ALA A 239 -7.68 -19.65 -5.04
CA ALA A 239 -8.59 -19.40 -3.93
C ALA A 239 -10.06 -19.57 -4.33
N ASP A 240 -10.83 -20.15 -3.42
CA ASP A 240 -12.27 -20.23 -3.50
C ASP A 240 -12.84 -19.29 -2.44
N VAL A 241 -13.50 -18.23 -2.88
CA VAL A 241 -13.95 -17.11 -2.05
C VAL A 241 -15.48 -17.10 -1.96
N MET A 242 -16.02 -17.30 -0.76
CA MET A 242 -17.46 -17.23 -0.50
C MET A 242 -17.81 -15.93 0.21
N PHE A 243 -18.64 -15.09 -0.40
CA PHE A 243 -19.23 -13.94 0.30
C PHE A 243 -20.49 -14.38 1.05
N LEU A 244 -20.59 -14.03 2.32
CA LEU A 244 -21.75 -14.29 3.18
C LEU A 244 -22.42 -12.96 3.48
N MET A 245 -23.63 -12.78 2.93
CA MET A 245 -24.46 -11.60 3.16
C MET A 245 -25.76 -12.01 3.87
N GLU A 246 -26.18 -11.24 4.89
CA GLU A 246 -27.47 -11.41 5.58
C GLU A 246 -28.44 -10.26 5.27
N PRO A 247 -29.14 -10.22 4.12
CA PRO A 247 -29.89 -9.05 3.66
C PRO A 247 -31.09 -8.63 4.51
N ALA A 248 -31.56 -9.50 5.41
CA ALA A 248 -32.80 -9.32 6.15
C ALA A 248 -32.74 -8.14 7.13
N GLU A 249 -31.57 -7.94 7.75
CA GLU A 249 -31.32 -6.89 8.73
C GLU A 249 -30.82 -5.60 8.06
N LEU A 250 -30.10 -5.72 6.93
CA LEU A 250 -29.53 -4.58 6.22
C LEU A 250 -30.60 -3.72 5.52
N GLY A 251 -31.66 -4.34 5.01
CA GLY A 251 -32.61 -3.72 4.08
C GLY A 251 -32.05 -3.55 2.65
N THR A 252 -32.93 -3.21 1.69
CA THR A 252 -32.57 -3.19 0.25
C THR A 252 -31.45 -2.21 -0.08
N ALA A 253 -31.46 -1.01 0.51
CA ALA A 253 -30.47 0.02 0.21
C ALA A 253 -29.04 -0.39 0.61
N ASN A 254 -28.89 -0.99 1.80
CA ASN A 254 -27.59 -1.44 2.28
C ASN A 254 -27.12 -2.71 1.58
N THR A 255 -28.05 -3.61 1.24
CA THR A 255 -27.74 -4.79 0.41
C THR A 255 -27.14 -4.38 -0.93
N VAL A 256 -27.68 -3.33 -1.57
CA VAL A 256 -27.11 -2.78 -2.81
C VAL A 256 -25.69 -2.29 -2.59
N LYS A 257 -25.41 -1.55 -1.51
CA LYS A 257 -24.07 -1.04 -1.21
C LYS A 257 -23.04 -2.17 -0.97
N ILE A 258 -23.41 -3.23 -0.25
CA ILE A 258 -22.53 -4.40 -0.11
C ILE A 258 -22.31 -5.08 -1.47
N THR A 259 -23.37 -5.24 -2.26
CA THR A 259 -23.27 -5.87 -3.58
C THR A 259 -22.38 -5.07 -4.53
N GLU A 260 -22.49 -3.74 -4.53
CA GLU A 260 -21.60 -2.83 -5.26
C GLU A 260 -20.15 -2.92 -4.77
N PHE A 261 -19.95 -3.03 -3.45
CA PHE A 261 -18.63 -3.24 -2.88
C PHE A 261 -18.02 -4.56 -3.34
N VAL A 262 -18.74 -5.68 -3.21
CA VAL A 262 -18.31 -7.00 -3.69
C VAL A 262 -18.03 -6.97 -5.18
N SER A 263 -18.93 -6.38 -5.99
CA SER A 263 -18.72 -6.18 -7.43
C SER A 263 -17.44 -5.40 -7.71
N GLY A 264 -17.16 -4.36 -6.92
CA GLY A 264 -15.92 -3.61 -7.04
C GLY A 264 -14.70 -4.47 -6.72
N LEU A 265 -14.76 -5.35 -5.70
CA LEU A 265 -13.65 -6.25 -5.37
C LEU A 265 -13.34 -7.25 -6.49
N THR A 266 -14.37 -7.76 -7.16
CA THR A 266 -14.20 -8.81 -8.18
C THR A 266 -13.50 -8.30 -9.44
N GLU A 267 -13.52 -6.98 -9.70
CA GLU A 267 -12.74 -6.34 -10.77
C GLU A 267 -11.22 -6.51 -10.57
N ASP A 268 -10.77 -6.68 -9.32
CA ASP A 268 -9.36 -6.87 -8.97
C ASP A 268 -8.98 -8.34 -8.79
N PHE A 269 -9.91 -9.29 -8.93
CA PHE A 269 -9.66 -10.72 -8.70
C PHE A 269 -9.34 -11.44 -10.02
N ASN A 270 -8.43 -12.41 -9.97
CA ASN A 270 -8.10 -13.23 -11.15
C ASN A 270 -9.15 -14.33 -11.38
N MET A 271 -10.35 -13.93 -11.80
CA MET A 271 -11.45 -14.85 -12.09
C MET A 271 -11.34 -15.50 -13.47
N ALA A 272 -10.87 -14.74 -14.48
CA ALA A 272 -10.83 -15.18 -15.87
C ALA A 272 -9.89 -16.37 -16.10
N ASP A 273 -8.72 -16.39 -15.43
CA ASP A 273 -7.80 -17.53 -15.48
C ASP A 273 -8.26 -18.69 -14.58
N GLY A 274 -9.35 -18.50 -13.83
CA GLY A 274 -9.89 -19.47 -12.89
C GLY A 274 -9.09 -19.61 -11.60
N ASN A 275 -8.09 -18.76 -11.35
CA ASN A 275 -7.32 -18.81 -10.11
C ASN A 275 -8.20 -18.47 -8.90
N VAL A 276 -9.06 -17.47 -9.02
CA VAL A 276 -10.05 -17.13 -7.99
C VAL A 276 -11.44 -17.55 -8.46
N ARG A 277 -12.11 -18.38 -7.67
CA ARG A 277 -13.53 -18.69 -7.84
C ARG A 277 -14.31 -17.96 -6.78
N ILE A 278 -15.37 -17.28 -7.19
CA ILE A 278 -16.23 -16.55 -6.28
C ILE A 278 -17.57 -17.27 -6.22
N GLY A 279 -18.10 -17.39 -5.00
CA GLY A 279 -19.47 -17.77 -4.74
C GLY A 279 -20.10 -16.75 -3.80
N LEU A 280 -21.43 -16.70 -3.85
CA LEU A 280 -22.23 -15.89 -2.95
C LEU A 280 -23.17 -16.81 -2.21
N GLN A 281 -23.04 -16.84 -0.90
CA GLN A 281 -23.98 -17.51 -0.07
C GLN A 281 -24.94 -16.48 0.52
N THR A 282 -26.20 -16.67 0.16
CA THR A 282 -27.32 -16.07 0.85
C THR A 282 -28.15 -17.21 1.42
N SER A 283 -29.26 -16.87 2.02
CA SER A 283 -29.81 -17.72 3.04
C SER A 283 -31.07 -18.49 2.63
N HIS A 284 -31.24 -18.73 1.33
CA HIS A 284 -32.32 -19.59 0.83
C HIS A 284 -31.79 -20.92 0.27
N CYS A 285 -32.39 -22.03 0.68
CA CYS A 285 -32.32 -23.30 -0.06
C CYS A 285 -33.15 -23.17 -1.34
N GLY A 286 -32.57 -22.57 -2.39
CA GLY A 286 -33.16 -22.33 -3.71
C GLY A 286 -32.21 -21.53 -4.61
N LYS A 287 -32.70 -20.98 -5.73
CA LYS A 287 -31.93 -20.26 -6.78
C LYS A 287 -31.23 -18.94 -6.35
N GLY A 288 -31.00 -18.71 -5.06
CA GLY A 288 -30.42 -17.46 -4.52
C GLY A 288 -28.95 -17.56 -4.12
N ASN A 289 -28.37 -18.77 -4.10
CA ASN A 289 -26.94 -18.97 -3.90
C ASN A 289 -26.25 -19.02 -5.26
N ILE A 290 -25.04 -18.48 -5.28
CA ILE A 290 -24.15 -18.53 -6.43
C ILE A 290 -23.03 -19.50 -6.07
N GLU A 291 -22.90 -20.57 -6.84
CA GLU A 291 -21.88 -21.59 -6.63
C GLU A 291 -20.50 -21.10 -7.07
N LEU A 292 -19.44 -21.74 -6.56
CA LEU A 292 -18.07 -21.30 -6.83
C LEU A 292 -17.74 -21.44 -8.32
N GLY A 293 -17.45 -20.29 -8.95
CA GLY A 293 -17.09 -20.27 -10.37
C GLY A 293 -18.29 -20.47 -11.32
N GLU A 294 -19.52 -20.30 -10.83
CA GLU A 294 -20.72 -20.23 -11.68
C GLU A 294 -20.61 -19.07 -12.69
N TYR A 295 -19.99 -17.96 -12.27
CA TYR A 295 -19.68 -16.80 -13.12
C TYR A 295 -18.17 -16.54 -13.14
N THR A 296 -17.63 -16.30 -14.32
CA THR A 296 -16.22 -15.96 -14.56
C THR A 296 -16.02 -14.48 -14.86
N GLU A 297 -17.11 -13.77 -15.19
CA GLU A 297 -17.13 -12.34 -15.49
C GLU A 297 -17.80 -11.56 -14.36
N SER A 298 -17.11 -10.53 -13.85
CA SER A 298 -17.60 -9.66 -12.76
C SER A 298 -18.98 -9.09 -13.09
N SER A 299 -19.20 -8.62 -14.32
CA SER A 299 -20.46 -8.00 -14.74
C SER A 299 -21.67 -8.94 -14.75
N GLU A 300 -21.46 -10.26 -14.88
CA GLU A 300 -22.53 -11.26 -14.85
C GLU A 300 -22.86 -11.67 -13.41
N LEU A 301 -21.81 -11.88 -12.60
CA LEU A 301 -21.94 -12.09 -11.17
C LEU A 301 -22.77 -10.96 -10.53
N THR A 302 -22.46 -9.70 -10.86
CA THR A 302 -23.17 -8.53 -10.31
C THR A 302 -24.67 -8.53 -10.61
N LYS A 303 -25.08 -9.03 -11.77
CA LYS A 303 -26.51 -9.17 -12.10
C LYS A 303 -27.18 -10.23 -11.23
N ALA A 304 -26.49 -11.35 -10.98
CA ALA A 304 -27.01 -12.47 -10.20
C ALA A 304 -27.15 -12.14 -8.70
N MET A 305 -26.29 -11.28 -8.14
CA MET A 305 -26.30 -10.91 -6.71
C MET A 305 -27.58 -10.16 -6.25
N THR A 306 -28.39 -9.61 -7.16
CA THR A 306 -29.50 -8.69 -6.82
C THR A 306 -30.82 -9.34 -6.37
N ASN A 307 -30.90 -10.68 -6.26
CA ASN A 307 -32.16 -11.41 -6.04
C ASN A 307 -32.13 -12.40 -4.87
N SER A 308 -31.65 -11.96 -3.70
CA SER A 308 -31.45 -12.87 -2.56
C SER A 308 -32.11 -12.41 -1.25
N ARG A 309 -32.68 -13.35 -0.49
CA ARG A 309 -33.38 -13.10 0.79
C ARG A 309 -33.27 -14.25 1.83
N VAL A 310 -32.86 -13.86 3.05
CA VAL A 310 -33.09 -14.32 4.46
C VAL A 310 -32.74 -15.74 4.99
N SER A 311 -31.93 -15.76 6.08
CA SER A 311 -31.73 -16.73 7.19
C SER A 311 -30.55 -16.25 8.07
N ASN A 312 -30.51 -16.76 9.32
CA ASN A 312 -29.50 -16.53 10.37
C ASN A 312 -28.05 -16.90 9.96
N LEU A 313 -27.10 -16.01 10.28
CA LEU A 313 -25.65 -16.16 10.07
C LEU A 313 -25.06 -17.51 10.53
N GLY A 314 -25.46 -18.06 11.67
CA GLY A 314 -24.92 -19.34 12.17
C GLY A 314 -25.19 -20.51 11.23
N HIS A 315 -26.38 -20.52 10.61
CA HIS A 315 -26.73 -21.51 9.60
C HIS A 315 -25.93 -21.30 8.30
N MET A 316 -25.67 -20.05 7.92
CA MET A 316 -24.88 -19.74 6.74
C MET A 316 -23.44 -20.24 6.90
N ILE A 317 -22.81 -20.00 8.04
CA ILE A 317 -21.45 -20.49 8.32
C ILE A 317 -21.42 -22.04 8.34
N LYS A 318 -22.48 -22.69 8.83
CA LYS A 318 -22.59 -24.15 8.78
C LYS A 318 -22.68 -24.67 7.34
N GLN A 319 -23.51 -24.06 6.52
CA GLN A 319 -23.66 -24.40 5.11
C GLN A 319 -22.36 -24.16 4.33
N LEU A 320 -21.65 -23.06 4.62
CA LEU A 320 -20.34 -22.77 4.06
C LEU A 320 -19.38 -23.96 4.25
N ARG A 321 -19.26 -24.44 5.50
CA ARG A 321 -18.38 -25.57 5.84
C ARG A 321 -18.84 -26.91 5.27
N THR A 322 -20.15 -27.14 5.16
CA THR A 322 -20.70 -28.48 4.85
C THR A 322 -21.14 -28.66 3.40
N TYR A 323 -21.24 -27.58 2.62
CA TYR A 323 -21.78 -27.59 1.27
C TYR A 323 -20.91 -26.77 0.31
N SER A 324 -20.66 -25.49 0.62
CA SER A 324 -20.17 -24.52 -0.38
C SER A 324 -18.80 -24.87 -1.00
N TYR A 325 -17.87 -25.45 -0.25
CA TYR A 325 -16.53 -25.82 -0.75
C TYR A 325 -16.40 -27.24 -1.29
N LYS A 326 -17.50 -27.98 -1.45
CA LYS A 326 -17.43 -29.30 -2.08
C LYS A 326 -17.15 -29.18 -3.57
N GLU A 327 -16.48 -30.19 -4.14
CA GLU A 327 -16.23 -30.26 -5.59
C GLU A 327 -17.51 -30.16 -6.43
N GLU A 328 -18.61 -30.78 -5.96
CA GLU A 328 -19.92 -30.74 -6.61
C GLU A 328 -20.53 -29.33 -6.70
N ASN A 329 -20.04 -28.39 -5.88
CA ASN A 329 -20.48 -26.99 -5.81
C ASN A 329 -19.37 -26.01 -6.23
N GLY A 330 -18.35 -26.51 -6.94
CA GLY A 330 -17.28 -25.70 -7.52
C GLY A 330 -16.02 -25.51 -6.66
N GLY A 331 -15.97 -26.11 -5.46
CA GLY A 331 -14.79 -26.09 -4.61
C GLY A 331 -13.60 -26.89 -5.17
N ARG A 332 -12.38 -26.51 -4.79
CA ARG A 332 -11.12 -27.12 -5.24
C ARG A 332 -10.25 -27.51 -4.05
N ASP A 333 -9.80 -28.76 -4.02
CA ASP A 333 -8.95 -29.32 -2.95
C ASP A 333 -7.60 -28.60 -2.76
N ARG A 334 -7.06 -27.96 -3.80
CA ARG A 334 -5.77 -27.25 -3.76
C ARG A 334 -5.90 -25.74 -3.66
N ALA A 335 -7.12 -25.22 -3.61
CA ALA A 335 -7.36 -23.80 -3.42
C ALA A 335 -7.44 -23.47 -1.94
N ARG A 336 -7.06 -22.25 -1.57
CA ARG A 336 -7.37 -21.71 -0.24
C ARG A 336 -8.88 -21.47 -0.17
N HIS A 337 -9.55 -22.00 0.85
CA HIS A 337 -10.97 -21.75 1.09
C HIS A 337 -11.12 -20.53 1.99
N MET A 338 -11.77 -19.48 1.50
CA MET A 338 -11.82 -18.18 2.17
C MET A 338 -13.25 -17.65 2.16
N ALA A 339 -13.76 -17.19 3.30
CA ALA A 339 -15.08 -16.58 3.37
C ALA A 339 -15.01 -15.16 3.89
N VAL A 340 -15.82 -14.28 3.32
CA VAL A 340 -15.98 -12.88 3.73
C VAL A 340 -17.37 -12.73 4.31
N VAL A 341 -17.44 -12.44 5.60
CA VAL A 341 -18.69 -12.28 6.36
C VAL A 341 -18.93 -10.79 6.61
N PHE A 342 -20.07 -10.27 6.15
CA PHE A 342 -20.50 -8.91 6.48
C PHE A 342 -21.35 -8.93 7.75
N VAL A 343 -21.02 -8.08 8.71
CA VAL A 343 -21.75 -7.95 9.99
C VAL A 343 -21.95 -6.47 10.31
N ASP A 344 -23.17 -6.06 10.62
CA ASP A 344 -23.51 -4.65 10.94
C ASP A 344 -24.21 -4.45 12.29
N ASP A 345 -24.74 -5.52 12.89
CA ASP A 345 -25.33 -5.52 14.22
C ASP A 345 -24.79 -6.67 15.08
N ALA A 346 -25.10 -6.62 16.38
CA ALA A 346 -24.71 -7.66 17.34
C ALA A 346 -25.15 -9.06 16.87
N LEU A 347 -24.28 -10.06 17.07
CA LEU A 347 -24.56 -11.41 16.61
C LEU A 347 -25.82 -11.98 17.28
N PHE A 348 -26.79 -12.42 16.49
CA PHE A 348 -27.93 -13.17 17.01
C PHE A 348 -27.49 -14.59 17.40
N ASP A 349 -27.67 -14.96 18.67
CA ASP A 349 -27.09 -16.17 19.29
C ASP A 349 -25.56 -16.30 19.05
N PRO A 350 -24.74 -15.42 19.68
CA PRO A 350 -23.30 -15.40 19.47
C PRO A 350 -22.64 -16.76 19.75
N LYS A 351 -23.20 -17.56 20.66
CA LYS A 351 -22.63 -18.86 21.00
C LYS A 351 -22.72 -19.82 19.81
N GLU A 352 -23.88 -19.92 19.17
CA GLU A 352 -24.05 -20.76 18.00
C GLU A 352 -23.15 -20.30 16.84
N VAL A 353 -23.17 -18.99 16.55
CA VAL A 353 -22.38 -18.40 15.46
C VAL A 353 -20.88 -18.64 15.67
N LEU A 354 -20.37 -18.34 16.86
CA LEU A 354 -18.94 -18.47 17.17
C LEU A 354 -18.50 -19.94 17.25
N ASP A 355 -19.34 -20.86 17.73
CA ASP A 355 -19.02 -22.29 17.70
C ASP A 355 -18.94 -22.82 16.27
N GLU A 356 -19.80 -22.36 15.36
CA GLU A 356 -19.72 -22.76 13.95
C GLU A 356 -18.55 -22.10 13.22
N ALA A 357 -18.23 -20.85 13.54
CA ALA A 357 -17.03 -20.17 13.04
C ALA A 357 -15.76 -20.93 13.42
N ARG A 358 -15.66 -21.38 14.69
CA ARG A 358 -14.55 -22.25 15.15
C ARG A 358 -14.47 -23.54 14.36
N ARG A 359 -15.60 -24.24 14.15
CA ARG A 359 -15.61 -25.48 13.35
C ARG A 359 -15.18 -25.24 11.91
N THR A 360 -15.58 -24.11 11.33
CA THR A 360 -15.25 -23.71 9.95
C THR A 360 -13.76 -23.46 9.80
N LYS A 361 -13.17 -22.70 10.73
CA LYS A 361 -11.72 -22.50 10.80
C LYS A 361 -10.93 -23.80 10.98
N HIS A 362 -11.46 -24.75 11.75
CA HIS A 362 -10.87 -26.08 11.89
C HIS A 362 -10.98 -26.98 10.66
N HIS A 363 -11.79 -26.61 9.66
CA HIS A 363 -11.88 -27.29 8.36
C HIS A 363 -11.13 -26.48 7.28
N ASP A 364 -10.05 -25.80 7.65
CA ASP A 364 -9.16 -25.04 6.76
C ASP A 364 -9.85 -23.94 5.93
N VAL A 365 -10.97 -23.40 6.43
CA VAL A 365 -11.63 -22.22 5.86
C VAL A 365 -11.20 -20.96 6.62
N GLU A 366 -10.63 -20.01 5.91
CA GLU A 366 -10.19 -18.72 6.45
C GLU A 366 -11.37 -17.73 6.48
N LEU A 367 -11.68 -17.18 7.66
CA LEU A 367 -12.81 -16.25 7.84
C LEU A 367 -12.31 -14.81 7.91
N PHE A 368 -12.69 -13.99 6.94
CA PHE A 368 -12.57 -12.54 6.94
C PHE A 368 -13.89 -11.90 7.33
N VAL A 369 -13.84 -10.85 8.14
CA VAL A 369 -15.02 -10.14 8.64
C VAL A 369 -14.96 -8.68 8.21
N VAL A 370 -16.01 -8.20 7.56
CA VAL A 370 -16.25 -6.78 7.28
C VAL A 370 -17.30 -6.30 8.27
N ALA A 371 -16.85 -5.62 9.32
CA ALA A 371 -17.70 -5.06 10.36
C ALA A 371 -18.13 -3.64 9.99
N ILE A 372 -19.44 -3.38 9.92
CA ILE A 372 -20.01 -2.10 9.51
C ILE A 372 -20.64 -1.43 10.74
N GLY A 373 -20.20 -0.23 11.07
CA GLY A 373 -20.58 0.45 12.30
C GLY A 373 -19.86 -0.10 13.54
N ASP A 374 -20.41 0.20 14.71
CA ASP A 374 -19.77 -0.03 16.01
C ASP A 374 -20.58 -0.99 16.92
N SER A 375 -21.59 -1.66 16.38
CA SER A 375 -22.54 -2.47 17.14
C SER A 375 -21.95 -3.78 17.65
N VAL A 376 -20.96 -4.34 16.94
CA VAL A 376 -20.31 -5.60 17.30
C VAL A 376 -19.05 -5.35 18.11
N VAL A 377 -18.94 -6.02 19.25
CA VAL A 377 -17.78 -5.91 20.14
C VAL A 377 -16.57 -6.64 19.57
N ASP A 378 -15.38 -6.08 19.81
CA ASP A 378 -14.10 -6.55 19.28
C ASP A 378 -13.84 -8.02 19.56
N SER A 379 -14.16 -8.47 20.78
CA SER A 379 -13.97 -9.87 21.19
C SER A 379 -14.82 -10.86 20.39
N GLU A 380 -16.01 -10.45 19.92
CA GLU A 380 -16.85 -11.28 19.06
C GLU A 380 -16.30 -11.32 17.64
N LEU A 381 -15.85 -10.19 17.09
CA LEU A 381 -15.22 -10.12 15.78
C LEU A 381 -13.92 -10.93 15.72
N GLU A 382 -13.08 -10.84 16.75
CA GLU A 382 -11.85 -11.62 16.90
C GLU A 382 -12.15 -13.13 17.03
N ALA A 383 -13.23 -13.49 17.74
CA ALA A 383 -13.63 -14.89 17.85
C ALA A 383 -14.23 -15.44 16.54
N LEU A 384 -14.89 -14.59 15.75
CA LEU A 384 -15.51 -14.91 14.47
C LEU A 384 -14.45 -15.10 13.37
N CYS A 385 -13.52 -14.15 13.21
CA CYS A 385 -12.52 -14.15 12.14
C CYS A 385 -11.36 -15.15 12.37
N SER A 386 -10.56 -15.38 11.34
CA SER A 386 -9.29 -16.11 11.43
C SER A 386 -8.17 -15.24 12.00
N ALA A 387 -7.13 -15.86 12.56
CA ALA A 387 -5.97 -15.15 13.07
C ALA A 387 -4.97 -14.83 11.93
N PRO A 388 -4.25 -13.69 11.97
CA PRO A 388 -4.35 -12.65 13.00
C PRO A 388 -5.50 -11.66 12.71
N ALA A 389 -6.12 -11.12 13.75
CA ALA A 389 -7.37 -10.35 13.64
C ALA A 389 -7.21 -9.01 12.91
N ASP A 390 -6.06 -8.35 13.07
CA ASP A 390 -5.68 -7.12 12.37
C ASP A 390 -5.65 -7.27 10.83
N ARG A 391 -5.44 -8.50 10.36
CA ARG A 391 -5.48 -8.87 8.95
C ARG A 391 -6.86 -9.32 8.49
N HIS A 392 -7.64 -9.96 9.35
CA HIS A 392 -8.92 -10.59 8.97
C HIS A 392 -10.15 -9.76 9.30
N ILE A 393 -10.01 -8.64 10.01
CA ILE A 393 -11.10 -7.71 10.29
C ILE A 393 -10.87 -6.42 9.50
N LEU A 394 -11.88 -6.03 8.73
CA LEU A 394 -12.01 -4.69 8.18
C LEU A 394 -13.15 -3.97 8.89
N ARG A 395 -12.86 -2.84 9.52
CA ARG A 395 -13.88 -1.96 10.09
C ARG A 395 -14.26 -0.88 9.11
N VAL A 396 -15.57 -0.65 8.97
CA VAL A 396 -16.12 0.38 8.10
C VAL A 396 -17.17 1.13 8.90
N LYS A 397 -17.06 2.46 9.00
CA LYS A 397 -17.94 3.23 9.89
C LYS A 397 -19.41 3.22 9.47
N SER A 398 -19.66 3.12 8.18
CA SER A 398 -21.00 3.10 7.61
C SER A 398 -21.00 2.43 6.24
N TYR A 399 -22.17 2.03 5.77
CA TYR A 399 -22.34 1.51 4.43
C TYR A 399 -21.86 2.45 3.31
N ASP A 400 -21.92 3.77 3.52
CA ASP A 400 -21.45 4.75 2.53
C ASP A 400 -19.92 4.77 2.39
N GLU A 401 -19.20 4.29 3.42
CA GLU A 401 -17.74 4.23 3.43
C GLU A 401 -17.18 2.92 2.86
N LEU A 402 -18.03 1.91 2.58
CA LEU A 402 -17.59 0.62 2.00
C LEU A 402 -16.77 0.82 0.72
N LYS A 403 -17.22 1.70 -0.18
CA LYS A 403 -16.49 1.97 -1.42
C LYS A 403 -15.10 2.54 -1.16
N LEU A 404 -14.93 3.33 -0.09
CA LEU A 404 -13.66 3.94 0.28
C LEU A 404 -12.70 2.96 0.97
N SER A 405 -13.22 1.86 1.54
CA SER A 405 -12.43 0.83 2.21
C SER A 405 -11.93 -0.29 1.28
N LYS A 406 -12.34 -0.28 0.00
CA LYS A 406 -11.88 -1.26 -1.02
C LYS A 406 -10.35 -1.42 -1.08
N PRO A 407 -9.53 -0.35 -1.12
CA PRO A 407 -8.07 -0.48 -1.15
C PRO A 407 -7.51 -1.22 0.09
N GLU A 408 -8.02 -0.87 1.27
CA GLU A 408 -7.62 -1.52 2.53
C GLU A 408 -8.05 -2.98 2.57
N PHE A 409 -9.28 -3.29 2.14
CA PHE A 409 -9.76 -4.66 2.01
C PHE A 409 -8.83 -5.47 1.12
N LEU A 410 -8.55 -5.00 -0.10
CA LEU A 410 -7.71 -5.71 -1.06
C LEU A 410 -6.28 -5.87 -0.55
N HIS A 411 -5.75 -4.88 0.16
CA HIS A 411 -4.45 -5.01 0.81
C HIS A 411 -4.46 -6.14 1.85
N LYS A 412 -5.41 -6.16 2.78
CA LYS A 412 -5.51 -7.19 3.82
C LYS A 412 -5.81 -8.58 3.25
N PHE A 413 -6.78 -8.66 2.35
CA PHE A 413 -7.33 -9.91 1.82
C PHE A 413 -6.38 -10.59 0.82
N CYS A 414 -5.79 -9.82 -0.09
CA CYS A 414 -4.94 -10.38 -1.16
C CYS A 414 -3.50 -10.64 -0.73
N THR A 415 -3.08 -10.18 0.45
CA THR A 415 -1.72 -10.45 0.94
C THR A 415 -1.55 -11.96 1.12
N GLY A 416 -0.78 -12.62 0.26
CA GLY A 416 -0.59 -14.09 0.28
C GLY A 416 -1.50 -14.88 -0.66
N LEU A 417 -2.28 -14.21 -1.53
CA LEU A 417 -2.98 -14.79 -2.67
C LEU A 417 -2.22 -14.59 -3.98
#